data_AF-A0A2S5KKS0-F1
#
_entry.id   AF-A0A2S5KKS0-F1
#
_cell.length_a   1.000
_cell.length_b   1.000
_cell.length_c   1.000
_cell.angle_alpha   90.00
_cell.angle_beta   90.00
_cell.angle_gamma   90.00
#
_symmetry.space_group_name_H-M   'P 1'
#
loop_
_entity.id
_entity.type
_entity.pdbx_description
1 polymer ?
#
loop_
_entity_poly.entity_id
_entity_poly.type
_entity_poly.pdbx_seq_one_letter_code
_entity_poly.pdbx_strand_id
1 'polypeptide(L)'
;MLTIKNKPILAIAIFIAIALIIYATFAKNISESEYKTFIKPDGEYHITVYSYTSLISLMPGSSGDRPGVIKLYNKSNQLIAEKDVEMLQLIDSVEWSDTGVHIPLVVDWELPANPRK
;
A
#
# COMPACT_ATOMS: atom_id res chain seq x y z
N MET A 1 44.05 14.26 26.88
CA MET A 1 43.11 15.36 26.60
C MET A 1 42.86 15.38 25.09
N LEU A 2 41.86 14.63 24.60
CA LEU A 2 41.54 14.57 23.17
C LEU A 2 40.65 15.76 22.79
N THR A 3 41.26 16.76 22.16
CA THR A 3 40.56 17.93 21.63
C THR A 3 39.87 17.55 20.32
N ILE A 4 38.57 17.27 20.38
CA ILE A 4 37.76 16.99 19.19
C ILE A 4 37.61 18.29 18.39
N LYS A 5 38.46 18.47 17.37
CA LYS A 5 38.45 19.61 16.42
C LYS A 5 37.24 19.61 15.46
N ASN A 6 36.41 18.57 15.49
CA ASN A 6 35.40 18.29 14.45
C ASN A 6 33.95 18.49 14.94
N LYS A 7 33.75 19.31 15.97
CA LYS A 7 32.43 19.62 16.57
C LYS A 7 31.31 19.93 15.56
N PRO A 8 31.52 20.70 14.46
CA PRO A 8 30.44 20.96 13.52
C PRO A 8 30.06 19.73 12.68
N ILE A 9 31.03 18.88 12.31
CA ILE A 9 30.78 17.66 11.53
C ILE A 9 29.99 16.65 12.36
N LEU A 10 30.34 16.52 13.64
CA LEU A 10 29.62 15.65 14.57
C LEU A 10 28.17 16.13 14.77
N ALA A 11 27.95 17.43 14.90
CA ALA A 11 26.62 18.00 15.05
C ALA A 11 25.74 17.78 13.81
N ILE A 12 26.29 17.94 12.60
CA ILE A 12 25.57 17.67 11.34
C ILE A 12 25.23 16.19 11.22
N ALA A 13 26.17 15.30 11.53
CA ALA A 13 25.92 13.85 11.48
C ALA A 13 24.81 13.43 12.45
N ILE A 14 24.79 14.00 13.66
CA ILE A 14 23.72 13.76 14.65
C ILE A 14 22.38 14.29 14.12
N PHE A 15 22.34 15.48 13.54
CA PHE A 15 21.11 16.04 12.97
C PHE A 15 20.55 15.19 11.83
N ILE A 16 21.40 14.72 10.91
CA ILE A 16 21.00 13.82 9.82
C ILE A 16 20.48 12.49 10.39
N ALA A 17 21.17 11.91 11.38
CA ALA A 17 20.73 10.67 12.01
C ALA A 17 19.36 10.84 12.68
N ILE A 18 19.12 11.95 13.39
CA ILE A 18 17.82 12.25 13.99
C ILE A 18 16.75 12.43 12.92
N ALA A 19 17.02 13.17 11.85
CA ALA A 19 16.07 13.36 10.74
C ALA A 19 15.70 12.03 10.06
N LEU A 20 16.67 11.13 9.86
CA LEU A 20 16.44 9.79 9.31
C LEU A 20 15.63 8.90 10.27
N ILE A 21 15.89 8.98 11.57
CA ILE A 21 15.11 8.25 12.58
C ILE A 21 13.66 8.76 12.60
N ILE A 22 13.45 10.09 12.59
CA ILE A 22 12.11 10.69 12.53
C ILE A 22 11.41 10.25 11.24
N TYR A 23 12.07 10.36 10.09
CA TYR A 23 11.52 9.92 8.80
C TYR A 23 11.13 8.44 8.82
N ALA A 24 12.01 7.55 9.30
CA ALA A 24 11.73 6.12 9.41
C ALA A 24 10.58 5.81 10.38
N THR A 25 10.40 6.62 11.43
CA THR A 25 9.32 6.46 12.40
C THR A 25 7.98 6.94 11.83
N PHE A 26 7.97 8.06 11.10
CA PHE A 26 6.75 8.59 10.48
C PHE A 26 6.30 7.81 9.24
N ALA A 27 7.25 7.30 8.43
CA ALA A 27 6.94 6.48 7.26
C ALA A 27 6.19 5.18 7.61
N LYS A 28 6.33 4.69 8.84
CA LYS A 28 5.69 3.44 9.30
C LYS A 28 4.27 3.60 9.86
N ASN A 29 3.76 4.83 10.00
CA ASN A 29 2.44 5.08 10.60
C ASN A 29 1.33 5.34 9.58
N ILE A 30 1.46 4.81 8.36
CA ILE A 30 0.32 4.76 7.44
C ILE A 30 -0.51 3.55 7.82
N SER A 31 -1.54 3.77 8.62
CA SER A 31 -2.49 2.71 8.95
C SER A 31 -3.35 2.44 7.72
N GLU A 32 -3.22 1.23 7.18
CA GLU A 32 -4.13 0.69 6.17
C GLU A 32 -5.47 0.38 6.83
N SER A 33 -6.56 0.90 6.27
CA SER A 33 -7.92 0.53 6.66
C SER A 33 -8.60 -0.13 5.48
N GLU A 34 -9.22 -1.29 5.68
CA GLU A 34 -9.99 -1.96 4.63
C GLU A 34 -11.11 -1.02 4.13
N TYR A 35 -11.13 -0.82 2.82
CA TYR A 35 -12.07 0.06 2.13
C TYR A 35 -13.14 -0.75 1.40
N LYS A 36 -12.73 -1.76 0.63
CA LYS A 36 -13.63 -2.59 -0.19
C LYS A 36 -13.00 -3.95 -0.47
N THR A 37 -13.82 -4.99 -0.58
CA THR A 37 -13.36 -6.34 -0.90
C THR A 37 -14.17 -6.90 -2.07
N PHE A 38 -13.48 -7.54 -3.03
CA PHE A 38 -14.06 -8.19 -4.20
C PHE A 38 -13.65 -9.65 -4.21
N ILE A 39 -14.62 -10.56 -4.28
CA ILE A 39 -14.36 -12.01 -4.24
C ILE A 39 -14.56 -12.57 -5.64
N LYS A 40 -13.63 -13.41 -6.12
CA LYS A 40 -13.81 -14.16 -7.38
C LYS A 40 -15.01 -15.11 -7.22
N PRO A 41 -15.85 -15.32 -8.24
CA PRO A 41 -17.07 -16.15 -8.10
C PRO A 41 -16.85 -17.58 -7.58
N ASP A 42 -15.68 -18.17 -7.76
CA ASP A 42 -15.32 -19.50 -7.26
C ASP A 42 -14.78 -19.48 -5.80
N GLY A 43 -14.57 -18.30 -5.22
CA GLY A 43 -14.03 -18.10 -3.88
C GLY A 43 -12.55 -18.45 -3.75
N GLU A 44 -11.83 -18.73 -4.85
CA GLU A 44 -10.42 -19.13 -4.79
C GLU A 44 -9.47 -17.93 -4.64
N TYR A 45 -9.94 -16.74 -5.03
CA TYR A 45 -9.20 -15.48 -4.93
C TYR A 45 -10.09 -14.35 -4.45
N HIS A 46 -9.49 -13.36 -3.80
CA HIS A 46 -10.15 -12.09 -3.47
C HIS A 46 -9.16 -10.93 -3.57
N ILE A 47 -9.69 -9.75 -3.86
CA ILE A 47 -8.96 -8.48 -3.81
C ILE A 47 -9.50 -7.68 -2.64
N THR A 48 -8.61 -7.23 -1.76
CA THR A 48 -8.92 -6.27 -0.72
C THR A 48 -8.25 -4.94 -1.04
N VAL A 49 -9.05 -3.90 -1.03
CA VAL A 49 -8.63 -2.51 -1.23
C VAL A 49 -8.44 -1.89 0.15
N TYR A 50 -7.26 -1.37 0.43
CA TYR A 50 -6.94 -0.66 1.65
C TYR A 50 -6.73 0.81 1.35
N SER A 51 -7.33 1.69 2.14
CA SER A 51 -7.02 3.11 2.11
C SER A 51 -5.95 3.46 3.13
N TYR A 52 -5.05 4.36 2.72
CA TYR A 52 -4.12 4.98 3.65
C TYR A 52 -4.86 6.00 4.50
N THR A 53 -4.97 5.72 5.80
CA THR A 53 -5.44 6.73 6.74
C THR A 53 -4.28 7.70 7.00
N SER A 54 -4.29 8.82 6.27
CA SER A 54 -3.43 9.98 6.52
C SER A 54 -4.17 11.01 7.37
N LEU A 55 -3.44 11.76 8.19
CA LEU A 55 -3.98 12.94 8.89
C LEU A 55 -4.58 13.98 7.92
N ILE A 56 -4.17 13.95 6.64
CA ILE A 56 -4.69 14.82 5.57
C ILE A 56 -6.16 14.50 5.24
N SER A 57 -6.60 13.25 5.41
CA SER A 57 -7.98 12.81 5.17
C SER A 57 -9.00 13.40 6.15
N LEU A 58 -8.55 14.13 7.18
CA LEU A 58 -9.39 14.82 8.17
C LEU A 58 -9.67 16.29 7.80
N MET A 59 -9.05 16.83 6.74
CA MET A 59 -9.36 18.19 6.28
C MET A 59 -10.68 18.22 5.50
N PRO A 60 -11.65 19.08 5.87
CA PRO A 60 -12.89 19.22 5.12
C PRO A 60 -12.59 19.71 3.70
N GLY A 61 -13.13 19.02 2.69
CA GLY A 61 -12.91 19.31 1.26
C GLY A 61 -12.01 18.31 0.52
N SER A 62 -11.32 17.40 1.20
CA SER A 62 -10.41 16.40 0.58
C SER A 62 -11.13 15.09 0.17
N SER A 63 -12.37 15.18 -0.30
CA SER A 63 -13.25 14.01 -0.49
C SER A 63 -13.00 13.21 -1.79
N GLY A 64 -12.21 13.71 -2.73
CA GLY A 64 -12.00 13.05 -4.02
C GLY A 64 -10.86 12.05 -3.96
N ASP A 65 -9.63 12.54 -3.94
CA ASP A 65 -8.47 11.72 -4.30
C ASP A 65 -7.86 11.02 -3.09
N ARG A 66 -8.42 9.85 -2.77
CA ARG A 66 -7.90 8.99 -1.70
C ARG A 66 -6.90 7.97 -2.25
N PRO A 67 -5.64 7.99 -1.80
CA PRO A 67 -4.67 6.95 -2.14
C PRO A 67 -4.84 5.71 -1.27
N GLY A 68 -4.30 4.61 -1.75
CA GLY A 68 -4.27 3.35 -1.03
C GLY A 68 -3.53 2.26 -1.79
N VAL A 69 -3.80 1.02 -1.42
CA VAL A 69 -3.17 -0.16 -2.00
C VAL A 69 -4.24 -1.22 -2.28
N ILE A 70 -4.12 -1.89 -3.42
CA ILE A 70 -4.90 -3.08 -3.74
C ILE A 70 -4.03 -4.31 -3.49
N LYS A 71 -4.62 -5.33 -2.86
CA LYS A 71 -3.93 -6.58 -2.54
C LYS A 71 -4.77 -7.76 -3.02
N LEU A 72 -4.17 -8.60 -3.85
CA LEU A 72 -4.73 -9.86 -4.33
C LEU A 72 -4.29 -10.99 -3.41
N TYR A 73 -5.25 -11.73 -2.90
CA TYR A 73 -5.04 -12.87 -2.03
C TYR A 73 -5.65 -14.13 -2.64
N ASN A 74 -5.06 -15.28 -2.30
CA ASN A 74 -5.70 -16.58 -2.54
C ASN A 74 -6.65 -16.96 -1.40
N LYS A 75 -7.32 -18.11 -1.53
CA LYS A 75 -8.22 -18.69 -0.54
C LYS A 75 -7.60 -18.92 0.85
N SER A 76 -6.29 -19.09 0.92
CA SER A 76 -5.55 -19.27 2.16
C SER A 76 -5.09 -17.93 2.78
N ASN A 77 -5.62 -16.79 2.30
CA ASN A 77 -5.20 -15.43 2.67
C ASN A 77 -3.71 -15.16 2.43
N GLN A 78 -3.08 -15.87 1.51
CA GLN A 78 -1.70 -15.57 1.11
C GLN A 78 -1.72 -14.47 0.06
N LEU A 79 -0.90 -13.45 0.27
CA LEU A 79 -0.72 -12.35 -0.68
C LEU A 79 -0.03 -12.87 -1.95
N ILE A 80 -0.67 -12.66 -3.09
CA ILE A 80 -0.19 -13.05 -4.41
C ILE A 80 0.44 -11.84 -5.13
N ALA A 81 -0.25 -10.71 -5.08
CA ALA A 81 0.19 -9.46 -5.71
C ALA A 81 -0.37 -8.25 -4.95
N GLU A 82 0.33 -7.13 -5.05
CA GLU A 82 -0.15 -5.85 -4.55
C GLU A 82 0.26 -4.71 -5.48
N LYS A 83 -0.49 -3.61 -5.43
CA LYS A 83 -0.18 -2.39 -6.18
C LYS A 83 -0.72 -1.16 -5.46
N ASP A 84 0.12 -0.14 -5.37
CA ASP A 84 -0.29 1.17 -4.89
C ASP A 84 -1.15 1.88 -5.94
N VAL A 85 -2.20 2.55 -5.45
CA VAL A 85 -3.17 3.25 -6.29
C VAL A 85 -3.34 4.67 -5.73
N GLU A 86 -3.08 5.65 -6.58
CA GLU A 86 -3.19 7.07 -6.21
C GLU A 86 -4.65 7.48 -5.93
N MET A 87 -5.60 6.85 -6.63
CA MET A 87 -7.02 7.18 -6.58
C MET A 87 -7.86 5.91 -6.43
N LEU A 88 -8.21 5.54 -5.21
CA LEU A 88 -9.03 4.35 -4.92
C LEU A 88 -10.43 4.40 -5.55
N GLN A 89 -10.94 5.61 -5.78
CA GLN A 89 -12.21 5.86 -6.46
C GLN A 89 -12.25 5.37 -7.92
N LEU A 90 -11.10 5.01 -8.52
CA LEU A 90 -11.07 4.35 -9.82
C LEU A 90 -11.44 2.85 -9.74
N ILE A 91 -11.47 2.27 -8.53
CA ILE A 91 -11.70 0.83 -8.31
C ILE A 91 -13.19 0.58 -8.07
N ASP A 92 -13.97 0.71 -9.14
CA ASP A 92 -15.42 0.46 -9.08
C ASP A 92 -15.77 -1.00 -9.29
N SER A 93 -15.08 -1.66 -10.22
CA SER A 93 -15.30 -3.04 -10.64
C SER A 93 -14.01 -3.84 -10.76
N VAL A 94 -14.14 -5.15 -10.61
CA VAL A 94 -13.08 -6.13 -10.85
C VAL A 94 -13.61 -7.17 -11.82
N GLU A 95 -12.90 -7.36 -12.92
CA GLU A 95 -13.23 -8.34 -13.94
C GLU A 95 -12.37 -9.59 -13.73
N TRP A 96 -13.04 -10.71 -13.46
CA TRP A 96 -12.39 -11.98 -13.20
C TRP A 96 -12.41 -12.88 -14.42
N SER A 97 -11.30 -13.55 -14.68
CA SER A 97 -11.19 -14.65 -15.63
C SER A 97 -10.58 -15.87 -14.95
N ASP A 98 -10.48 -16.98 -15.67
CA ASP A 98 -9.82 -18.19 -15.16
C ASP A 98 -8.30 -18.03 -15.03
N THR A 99 -7.70 -17.14 -15.83
CA THR A 99 -6.25 -16.95 -15.93
C THR A 99 -5.77 -15.63 -15.39
N GLY A 100 -6.67 -14.76 -14.94
CA GLY A 100 -6.31 -13.38 -14.61
C GLY A 100 -7.42 -12.58 -13.95
N VAL A 101 -7.02 -11.42 -13.45
CA VAL A 101 -7.90 -10.39 -12.92
C VAL A 101 -7.54 -9.04 -13.52
N HIS A 102 -8.56 -8.32 -13.97
CA HIS A 102 -8.46 -7.00 -14.56
C HIS A 102 -9.20 -5.99 -13.68
N ILE A 103 -8.53 -4.88 -13.36
CA ILE A 103 -9.14 -3.70 -12.77
C ILE A 103 -8.91 -2.56 -13.75
N PRO A 104 -9.97 -2.05 -14.41
CA PRO A 104 -9.86 -1.01 -15.42
C PRO A 104 -9.03 0.18 -14.96
N LEU A 105 -8.08 0.62 -15.80
CA LEU A 105 -7.18 1.75 -15.55
C LEU A 105 -6.23 1.59 -14.34
N VAL A 106 -6.27 0.45 -13.65
CA VAL A 106 -5.48 0.21 -12.45
C VAL A 106 -4.48 -0.91 -12.68
N VAL A 107 -4.92 -2.13 -13.02
CA VAL A 107 -4.00 -3.27 -13.15
C VAL A 107 -4.57 -4.43 -13.94
N ASP A 108 -3.65 -5.17 -14.56
CA ASP A 108 -3.85 -6.49 -15.13
C ASP A 108 -2.92 -7.46 -14.42
N TRP A 109 -3.47 -8.50 -13.80
CA TRP A 109 -2.70 -9.55 -13.14
C TRP A 109 -3.05 -10.92 -13.69
N GLU A 110 -2.02 -11.73 -13.92
CA GLU A 110 -2.19 -13.15 -14.20
C GLU A 110 -2.42 -13.92 -12.89
N LEU A 111 -3.39 -14.83 -12.90
CA LEU A 111 -3.63 -15.73 -11.78
C LEU A 111 -2.77 -16.98 -11.96
N PRO A 112 -2.10 -17.45 -10.88
CA PRO A 112 -1.41 -18.73 -10.92
C PRO A 112 -2.37 -19.84 -11.33
N ALA A 113 -1.92 -20.69 -12.27
CA ALA A 113 -2.67 -21.88 -12.65
C ALA A 113 -2.98 -22.71 -11.40
N ASN A 114 -4.26 -22.95 -11.13
CA ASN A 114 -4.66 -23.78 -10.00
C ASN A 114 -4.20 -25.22 -10.29
N PRO A 115 -3.25 -25.79 -9.52
CA PRO A 115 -2.72 -27.12 -9.79
C PRO A 115 -3.72 -28.26 -9.50
N ARG A 116 -4.98 -27.95 -9.17
CA ARG A 116 -6.02 -28.93 -8.80
C ARG A 116 -7.10 -29.17 -9.86
N LYS A 117 -6.88 -28.79 -11.12
CA LYS A 117 -7.69 -29.27 -12.26
C LYS A 117 -6.99 -30.42 -12.97
#